data_AF-A0A9P6E5V4-F1
#
_entry.id   AF-A0A9P6E5V4-F1
#
_cell.length_a   1.000
_cell.length_b   1.000
_cell.length_c   1.000
_cell.angle_alpha   90.00
_cell.angle_beta   90.00
_cell.angle_gamma   90.00
#
_symmetry.space_group_name_H-M   'P 1'
#
loop_
_entity.id
_entity.type
_entity.pdbx_description
1 polymer ?
#
loop_
_entity_poly.entity_id
_entity_poly.type
_entity_poly.pdbx_seq_one_letter_code
_entity_poly.pdbx_strand_id
1 'polypeptide(L)'
;MFAFGFFLASIVLGVNVVLASPTMFPEVVPGPGLPSLESLGLTSKELWAMKPKSFNSSLEARSANFDNRCFTYSTADVGNTIACFNYLVAIGDQTCTVSGHTRLLCNVGDAAIEGVNLKPDVGPTSSSCFEAALAVQWIFTYCNVNGRVGGLAQVDENPNFVVGVYSINDV
;
A
#
# COMPACT_ATOMS: atom_id res chain seq x y z
N MET A 1 62.23 34.60 -29.30
CA MET A 1 62.55 34.23 -27.91
C MET A 1 61.72 35.17 -27.04
N PHE A 2 60.61 34.84 -26.38
CA PHE A 2 60.00 33.59 -25.90
C PHE A 2 58.46 33.66 -26.05
N ALA A 3 57.83 32.50 -26.24
CA ALA A 3 56.38 32.32 -26.20
C ALA A 3 55.92 32.04 -24.75
N PHE A 4 54.83 32.66 -24.30
CA PHE A 4 54.15 32.31 -23.04
C PHE A 4 52.75 31.80 -23.38
N GLY A 5 52.56 30.48 -23.32
CA GLY A 5 51.26 29.83 -23.42
C GLY A 5 50.63 29.68 -22.02
N PHE A 6 49.46 30.27 -21.84
CA PHE A 6 48.60 30.02 -20.68
C PHE A 6 47.70 28.81 -20.98
N PHE A 7 47.93 27.69 -20.29
CA PHE A 7 47.04 26.53 -20.31
C PHE A 7 45.94 26.72 -19.24
N LEU A 8 44.69 26.87 -19.68
CA LEU A 8 43.51 26.81 -18.80
C LEU A 8 43.14 25.33 -18.60
N ALA A 9 43.23 24.84 -17.37
CA ALA A 9 42.75 23.51 -16.99
C ALA A 9 41.27 23.60 -16.56
N SER A 10 40.37 23.03 -17.37
CA SER A 10 38.96 22.93 -17.05
C SER A 10 38.68 21.73 -16.13
N ILE A 11 38.22 21.98 -14.91
CA ILE A 11 37.76 20.96 -13.96
C ILE A 11 36.35 20.52 -14.38
N VAL A 12 36.21 19.25 -14.79
CA VAL A 12 34.91 18.64 -15.07
C VAL A 12 34.40 17.97 -13.78
N LEU A 13 33.39 18.57 -13.16
CA LEU A 13 32.63 17.96 -12.06
C LEU A 13 31.76 16.83 -12.65
N GLY A 14 32.18 15.58 -12.42
CA GLY A 14 31.41 14.40 -12.79
C GLY A 14 30.14 14.30 -11.96
N VAL A 15 28.99 14.53 -12.58
CA VAL A 15 27.67 14.24 -11.99
C VAL A 15 27.42 12.75 -12.17
N ASN A 16 27.42 11.99 -11.07
CA ASN A 16 26.98 10.60 -11.09
C ASN A 16 25.46 10.56 -11.29
N VAL A 17 25.02 10.34 -12.52
CA VAL A 17 23.62 10.04 -12.81
C VAL A 17 23.39 8.57 -12.47
N VAL A 18 22.72 8.31 -11.34
CA VAL A 18 22.23 6.97 -10.99
C VAL A 18 21.05 6.68 -11.91
N LEU A 19 21.28 5.85 -12.93
CA LEU A 19 20.21 5.34 -13.78
C LEU A 19 19.41 4.30 -12.98
N ALA A 20 18.20 4.68 -12.55
CA ALA A 20 17.25 3.73 -11.96
C ALA A 20 16.94 2.64 -13.00
N SER A 21 17.39 1.42 -12.74
CA SER A 21 16.96 0.25 -13.52
C SER A 21 15.46 0.05 -13.29
N PRO A 22 14.68 -0.37 -14.31
CA PRO A 22 13.28 -0.72 -14.09
C PRO A 22 13.24 -1.81 -13.02
N THR A 23 12.69 -1.47 -11.84
CA THR A 23 12.54 -2.46 -10.79
C THR A 23 11.57 -3.51 -11.29
N MET A 24 11.99 -4.78 -11.27
CA MET A 24 11.15 -5.93 -11.63
C MET A 24 9.87 -6.00 -10.78
N PHE A 25 9.83 -5.26 -9.68
CA PHE A 25 8.72 -5.13 -8.76
C PHE A 25 8.44 -3.65 -8.53
N PRO A 26 7.18 -3.19 -8.66
CA PRO A 26 6.79 -1.85 -8.24
C PRO A 26 7.12 -1.60 -6.77
N GLU A 27 7.54 -0.39 -6.46
CA GLU A 27 7.83 0.03 -5.09
C GLU A 27 6.54 0.05 -4.26
N VAL A 28 6.61 -0.49 -3.04
CA VAL A 28 5.55 -0.34 -2.05
C VAL A 28 5.79 0.97 -1.32
N VAL A 29 4.88 1.92 -1.50
CA VAL A 29 4.95 3.25 -0.92
C VAL A 29 3.97 3.33 0.26
N PRO A 30 4.46 3.45 1.50
CA PRO A 30 3.63 3.67 2.67
C PRO A 30 2.74 4.92 2.59
N GLY A 31 1.54 4.81 3.14
CA GLY A 31 0.65 5.95 3.32
C GLY A 31 1.22 7.00 4.29
N PRO A 32 0.84 8.29 4.16
CA PRO A 32 1.36 9.36 5.01
C PRO A 32 1.17 9.05 6.50
N GLY A 33 2.26 9.10 7.28
CA GLY A 33 2.25 8.85 8.72
C GLY A 33 2.27 7.37 9.14
N LEU A 34 2.40 6.43 8.22
CA LEU A 34 2.70 5.03 8.52
C LEU A 34 4.23 4.78 8.43
N PRO A 35 4.75 3.72 9.08
CA PRO A 35 6.18 3.42 9.08
C PRO A 35 6.75 3.22 7.66
N SER A 36 7.95 3.74 7.39
CA SER A 36 8.64 3.45 6.13
C SER A 36 9.10 1.99 6.08
N LEU A 37 9.32 1.44 4.89
CA LEU A 37 9.89 0.08 4.77
C LEU A 37 11.25 -0.02 5.46
N GLU A 38 12.10 0.99 5.30
CA GLU A 38 13.41 1.08 5.96
C GLU A 38 13.29 1.01 7.49
N SER A 39 12.30 1.72 8.07
CA SER A 39 12.07 1.70 9.52
C SER A 39 11.60 0.34 10.05
N LEU A 40 11.02 -0.49 9.18
CA LEU A 40 10.63 -1.87 9.47
C LEU A 40 11.75 -2.88 9.14
N GLY A 41 12.89 -2.42 8.60
CA GLY A 41 13.95 -3.29 8.13
C GLY A 41 13.56 -4.12 6.91
N LEU A 42 12.69 -3.59 6.06
CA LEU A 42 12.13 -4.26 4.88
C LEU A 42 12.43 -3.51 3.58
N THR A 43 12.31 -4.24 2.48
CA THR A 43 12.37 -3.73 1.11
C THR A 43 11.13 -4.15 0.32
N SER A 44 10.80 -3.40 -0.74
CA SER A 44 9.71 -3.77 -1.65
C SER A 44 9.91 -5.19 -2.21
N LYS A 45 11.15 -5.56 -2.59
CA LYS A 45 11.46 -6.89 -3.10
C LYS A 45 11.09 -8.00 -2.12
N GLU A 46 11.34 -7.81 -0.83
CA GLU A 46 10.98 -8.80 0.20
C GLU A 46 9.47 -8.93 0.33
N LEU A 47 8.73 -7.82 0.32
CA LEU A 47 7.27 -7.83 0.36
C LEU A 47 6.65 -8.59 -0.81
N TRP A 48 7.25 -8.49 -2.00
CA TRP A 48 6.84 -9.25 -3.19
C TRP A 48 7.21 -10.74 -3.11
N ALA A 49 8.30 -11.08 -2.43
CA ALA A 49 8.72 -12.47 -2.24
C ALA A 49 7.92 -13.20 -1.14
N MET A 50 7.28 -12.45 -0.24
CA MET A 50 6.45 -13.00 0.83
C MET A 50 5.17 -13.63 0.27
N LYS A 51 4.93 -14.90 0.60
CA LYS A 51 3.63 -15.52 0.36
C LYS A 51 2.60 -14.94 1.33
N PRO A 52 1.41 -14.54 0.87
CA PRO A 52 0.39 -14.04 1.78
C PRO A 52 -0.01 -15.14 2.76
N LYS A 53 0.11 -14.86 4.06
CA LYS A 53 -0.44 -15.75 5.10
C LYS A 53 -1.95 -15.73 4.98
N SER A 54 -2.57 -16.89 4.78
CA SER A 54 -4.03 -17.02 4.78
C SER A 54 -4.56 -17.06 6.21
N PHE A 55 -5.58 -16.25 6.49
CA PHE A 55 -6.27 -16.17 7.78
C PHE A 55 -7.75 -16.59 7.65
N ASN A 56 -8.02 -17.69 6.92
CA ASN A 56 -9.37 -18.10 6.50
C ASN A 56 -10.42 -18.11 7.62
N SER A 57 -10.10 -18.58 8.83
CA SER A 57 -11.04 -18.59 9.96
C SER A 57 -11.50 -17.18 10.38
N SER A 58 -10.62 -16.19 10.25
CA SER A 58 -10.94 -14.79 10.52
C SER A 58 -11.72 -14.14 9.38
N LEU A 59 -11.61 -14.66 8.15
CA LEU A 59 -12.32 -14.13 6.99
C LEU A 59 -13.77 -14.58 6.93
N GLU A 60 -14.05 -15.83 7.29
CA GLU A 60 -15.43 -16.37 7.30
C GLU A 60 -16.29 -15.77 8.42
N ALA A 61 -15.67 -15.39 9.54
CA ALA A 61 -16.34 -14.70 10.65
C ALA A 61 -16.54 -13.19 10.40
N ARG A 62 -15.86 -12.61 9.39
CA ARG A 62 -15.85 -11.17 9.08
C ARG A 62 -17.13 -10.76 8.35
N SER A 63 -18.25 -10.72 9.06
CA SER A 63 -19.53 -10.20 8.58
C SER A 63 -20.58 -10.19 9.71
N ALA A 64 -20.97 -8.99 10.16
CA ALA A 64 -22.24 -8.78 10.86
C ALA A 64 -22.84 -7.38 10.68
N ASN A 65 -22.02 -6.34 10.43
CA ASN A 65 -22.47 -4.94 10.50
C ASN A 65 -22.26 -4.10 9.22
N PHE A 66 -21.50 -4.59 8.25
CA PHE A 66 -21.27 -3.94 6.95
C PHE A 66 -21.27 -4.99 5.85
N ASP A 67 -21.90 -4.65 4.72
CA ASP A 67 -21.94 -5.51 3.56
C ASP A 67 -20.64 -5.32 2.76
N ASN A 68 -19.73 -6.29 2.88
CA ASN A 68 -18.49 -6.29 2.12
C ASN A 68 -18.83 -6.36 0.62
N ARG A 69 -18.15 -5.58 -0.21
CA ARG A 69 -18.51 -5.40 -1.63
C ARG A 69 -17.31 -5.59 -2.53
N CYS A 70 -17.54 -6.28 -3.64
CA CYS A 70 -16.57 -6.36 -4.73
C CYS A 70 -16.86 -5.28 -5.78
N PHE A 71 -15.80 -4.72 -6.35
CA PHE A 71 -15.87 -3.77 -7.45
C PHE A 71 -15.45 -4.40 -8.76
N THR A 72 -16.08 -3.97 -9.85
CA THR A 72 -15.73 -4.36 -11.22
C THR A 72 -15.21 -3.19 -12.05
N TYR A 73 -15.35 -1.96 -11.54
CA TYR A 73 -15.02 -0.71 -12.24
C TYR A 73 -13.72 -0.06 -11.77
N SER A 74 -13.28 -0.35 -10.54
CA SER A 74 -11.99 0.08 -10.00
C SER A 74 -11.32 -1.15 -9.41
N THR A 75 -10.36 -1.69 -10.16
CA THR A 75 -9.64 -2.92 -9.79
C THR A 75 -8.15 -2.73 -9.99
N ALA A 76 -7.33 -3.39 -9.17
CA ALA A 76 -5.88 -3.36 -9.26
C ALA A 76 -5.32 -4.77 -9.47
N ASP A 77 -4.06 -4.89 -9.88
CA ASP A 77 -3.38 -6.17 -9.97
C ASP A 77 -3.30 -6.83 -8.58
N VAL A 78 -3.65 -8.13 -8.52
CA VAL A 78 -3.67 -8.86 -7.25
C VAL A 78 -2.29 -8.93 -6.58
N GLY A 79 -1.21 -8.98 -7.36
CA GLY A 79 0.16 -8.97 -6.85
C GLY A 79 0.48 -7.64 -6.17
N ASN A 80 0.11 -6.52 -6.78
CA ASN A 80 0.25 -5.18 -6.19
C ASN A 80 -0.53 -5.08 -4.87
N THR A 81 -1.77 -5.57 -4.83
CA THR A 81 -2.59 -5.63 -3.61
C THR A 81 -1.95 -6.50 -2.52
N ILE A 82 -1.44 -7.68 -2.87
CA ILE A 82 -0.78 -8.61 -1.93
C ILE A 82 0.51 -7.99 -1.36
N ALA A 83 1.30 -7.28 -2.16
CA ALA A 83 2.52 -6.62 -1.69
C ALA A 83 2.21 -5.59 -0.60
N CYS A 84 1.13 -4.82 -0.76
CA CYS A 84 0.68 -3.93 0.31
C CYS A 84 0.10 -4.68 1.52
N PHE A 85 -0.69 -5.72 1.30
CA PHE A 85 -1.17 -6.57 2.39
C PHE A 85 -0.01 -7.06 3.27
N ASN A 86 1.09 -7.54 2.65
CA ASN A 86 2.28 -7.98 3.37
C ASN A 86 2.92 -6.83 4.16
N TYR A 87 2.91 -5.61 3.64
CA TYR A 87 3.36 -4.42 4.37
C TYR A 87 2.50 -4.16 5.61
N LEU A 88 1.17 -4.16 5.49
CA LEU A 88 0.27 -3.95 6.62
C LEU A 88 0.38 -5.06 7.67
N VAL A 89 0.58 -6.32 7.25
CA VAL A 89 0.89 -7.43 8.15
C VAL A 89 2.21 -7.21 8.88
N ALA A 90 3.23 -6.67 8.22
CA ALA A 90 4.53 -6.38 8.84
C ALA A 90 4.48 -5.23 9.86
N ILE A 91 3.58 -4.27 9.69
CA ILE A 91 3.31 -3.23 10.70
C ILE A 91 2.70 -3.87 11.97
N GLY A 92 1.79 -4.83 11.80
CA GLY A 92 1.17 -5.55 12.92
C GLY A 92 0.20 -4.67 13.72
N ASP A 93 0.36 -4.67 15.05
CA ASP A 93 -0.60 -4.08 16.00
C ASP A 93 -0.54 -2.54 16.11
N GLN A 94 0.37 -1.88 15.40
CA GLN A 94 0.39 -0.42 15.38
C GLN A 94 -0.92 0.12 14.81
N THR A 95 -1.41 1.21 15.40
CA THR A 95 -2.68 1.82 15.03
C THR A 95 -2.63 2.48 13.66
N CYS A 96 -3.54 2.07 12.79
CA CYS A 96 -3.91 2.74 11.56
C CYS A 96 -5.12 3.66 11.86
N THR A 97 -4.95 4.99 11.69
CA THR A 97 -6.00 6.00 12.00
C THR A 97 -6.44 6.75 10.75
N VAL A 98 -7.73 6.95 10.56
CA VAL A 98 -8.31 7.75 9.48
C VAL A 98 -9.01 8.97 10.09
N SER A 99 -8.42 10.16 9.92
CA SER A 99 -8.92 11.40 10.53
C SER A 99 -9.92 12.19 9.67
N GLY A 100 -10.11 11.79 8.41
CA GLY A 100 -11.09 12.37 7.48
C GLY A 100 -11.98 11.29 6.90
N HIS A 101 -12.43 11.45 5.65
CA HIS A 101 -13.20 10.42 4.94
C HIS A 101 -12.36 9.20 4.60
N THR A 102 -11.19 9.42 4.00
CA THR A 102 -10.26 8.36 3.63
C THR A 102 -8.83 8.70 3.99
N ARG A 103 -7.97 7.68 4.08
CA ARG A 103 -6.52 7.82 4.20
C ARG A 103 -5.87 6.69 3.43
N LEU A 104 -4.93 7.03 2.55
CA LEU A 104 -4.05 6.05 1.91
C LEU A 104 -3.25 5.30 2.99
N LEU A 105 -3.33 3.98 2.99
CA LEU A 105 -2.52 3.10 3.83
C LEU A 105 -1.25 2.67 3.10
N CYS A 106 -1.34 2.48 1.78
CA CYS A 106 -0.19 2.27 0.91
C CYS A 106 -0.61 2.46 -0.55
N ASN A 107 0.37 2.55 -1.44
CA ASN A 107 0.19 2.35 -2.86
C ASN A 107 1.32 1.51 -3.46
N VAL A 108 1.00 0.68 -4.47
CA VAL A 108 1.95 -0.21 -5.15
C VAL A 108 1.50 -0.36 -6.60
N GLY A 109 2.34 0.02 -7.57
CA GLY A 109 1.97 -0.11 -8.99
C GLY A 109 0.64 0.60 -9.30
N ASP A 110 -0.39 -0.16 -9.67
CA ASP A 110 -1.74 0.34 -9.93
C ASP A 110 -2.71 0.25 -8.74
N ALA A 111 -2.29 -0.32 -7.60
CA ALA A 111 -3.12 -0.51 -6.41
C ALA A 111 -2.98 0.64 -5.41
N ALA A 112 -4.11 1.19 -4.97
CA ALA A 112 -4.23 2.02 -3.78
C ALA A 112 -5.07 1.28 -2.72
N ILE A 113 -4.52 1.18 -1.51
CA ILE A 113 -5.24 0.62 -0.37
C ILE A 113 -5.54 1.75 0.59
N GLU A 114 -6.83 1.97 0.85
CA GLU A 114 -7.29 3.09 1.67
C GLU A 114 -8.06 2.61 2.89
N GLY A 115 -7.88 3.30 4.00
CA GLY A 115 -8.80 3.24 5.11
C GLY A 115 -9.91 4.27 4.94
N VAL A 116 -11.14 3.86 5.21
CA VAL A 116 -12.36 4.64 5.04
C VAL A 116 -13.05 4.80 6.39
N ASN A 117 -13.33 6.05 6.75
CA ASN A 117 -14.13 6.40 7.92
C ASN A 117 -15.59 6.55 7.50
N LEU A 118 -16.46 5.70 8.03
CA LEU A 118 -17.89 5.76 7.76
C LEU A 118 -18.61 6.89 8.49
N LYS A 119 -17.99 7.48 9.53
CA LYS A 119 -18.56 8.57 10.34
C LYS A 119 -17.57 9.72 10.53
N PRO A 120 -17.11 10.35 9.44
CA PRO A 120 -16.08 11.38 9.49
C PRO A 120 -16.53 12.62 10.28
N ASP A 121 -17.82 12.92 10.29
CA ASP A 121 -18.40 14.05 11.04
C ASP A 121 -18.37 13.85 12.57
N VAL A 122 -18.20 12.60 13.03
CA VAL A 122 -18.14 12.26 14.46
C VAL A 122 -16.72 12.36 15.01
N GLY A 123 -15.71 12.07 14.17
CA GLY A 123 -14.31 12.10 14.55
C GLY A 123 -13.47 11.06 13.81
N PRO A 124 -12.16 10.95 14.14
CA PRO A 124 -11.29 9.95 13.54
C PRO A 124 -11.75 8.53 13.89
N THR A 125 -11.47 7.57 13.00
CA THR A 125 -11.64 6.14 13.27
C THR A 125 -10.28 5.43 13.21
N SER A 126 -10.12 4.33 13.94
CA SER A 126 -8.86 3.59 13.98
C SER A 126 -9.04 2.11 14.31
N SER A 127 -8.03 1.31 13.97
CA SER A 127 -7.87 -0.12 14.26
C SER A 127 -6.38 -0.48 14.10
N SER A 128 -5.97 -1.69 14.49
CA SER A 128 -4.64 -2.20 14.16
C SER A 128 -4.43 -2.30 12.64
N CYS A 129 -3.21 -2.05 12.18
CA CYS A 129 -2.88 -2.22 10.76
C CYS A 129 -2.96 -3.69 10.32
N PHE A 130 -2.77 -4.64 11.23
CA PHE A 130 -3.02 -6.05 10.99
C PHE A 130 -4.49 -6.33 10.65
N GLU A 131 -5.43 -5.76 11.39
CA GLU A 131 -6.85 -5.90 11.11
C GLU A 131 -7.28 -5.23 9.80
N ALA A 132 -6.67 -4.10 9.47
CA ALA A 132 -6.80 -3.51 8.14
C ALA A 132 -6.28 -4.46 7.04
N ALA A 133 -5.18 -5.17 7.29
CA ALA A 133 -4.64 -6.18 6.36
C ALA A 133 -5.62 -7.35 6.17
N LEU A 134 -6.30 -7.81 7.22
CA LEU A 134 -7.31 -8.87 7.11
C LEU A 134 -8.49 -8.44 6.21
N ALA A 135 -8.91 -7.18 6.27
CA ALA A 135 -9.90 -6.63 5.35
C ALA A 135 -9.39 -6.62 3.89
N VAL A 136 -8.12 -6.26 3.64
CA VAL A 136 -7.50 -6.39 2.30
C VAL A 136 -7.50 -7.84 1.82
N GLN A 137 -7.18 -8.78 2.71
CA GLN A 137 -7.19 -10.20 2.38
C GLN A 137 -8.56 -10.72 2.00
N TRP A 138 -9.61 -10.30 2.71
CA TRP A 138 -10.97 -10.62 2.32
C TRP A 138 -11.22 -10.21 0.85
N ILE A 139 -10.81 -8.99 0.48
CA ILE A 139 -11.03 -8.45 -0.87
C ILE A 139 -10.28 -9.27 -1.92
N PHE A 140 -8.98 -9.54 -1.78
CA PHE A 140 -8.27 -10.30 -2.81
C PHE A 140 -8.61 -11.81 -2.81
N THR A 141 -9.26 -12.31 -1.77
CA THR A 141 -9.73 -13.70 -1.70
C THR A 141 -11.06 -13.87 -2.42
N TYR A 142 -12.01 -12.96 -2.18
CA TYR A 142 -13.39 -13.09 -2.67
C TYR A 142 -13.73 -12.24 -3.89
N CYS A 143 -12.97 -11.17 -4.16
CA CYS A 143 -13.21 -10.25 -5.27
C CYS A 143 -12.23 -10.40 -6.43
N ASN A 144 -11.43 -11.48 -6.46
CA ASN A 144 -10.46 -11.71 -7.52
C ASN A 144 -11.12 -12.26 -8.78
N VAL A 145 -11.08 -11.46 -9.84
CA VAL A 145 -11.55 -11.85 -11.17
C VAL A 145 -10.37 -11.75 -12.13
N ASN A 146 -9.86 -12.89 -12.58
CA ASN A 146 -8.73 -12.99 -13.53
C ASN A 146 -7.49 -12.18 -13.10
N GLY A 147 -7.15 -12.19 -11.81
CA GLY A 147 -5.98 -11.48 -11.28
C GLY A 147 -6.21 -9.99 -10.98
N ARG A 148 -7.45 -9.51 -11.11
CA ARG A 148 -7.86 -8.14 -10.82
C ARG A 148 -8.74 -8.12 -9.59
N VAL A 149 -8.46 -7.22 -8.65
CA VAL A 149 -9.16 -7.13 -7.35
C VAL A 149 -9.56 -5.70 -7.03
N GLY A 150 -10.75 -5.53 -6.49
CA GLY A 150 -11.24 -4.23 -6.02
C GLY A 150 -12.45 -4.45 -5.13
N GLY A 151 -12.61 -3.59 -4.11
CA GLY A 151 -13.72 -3.75 -3.18
C GLY A 151 -13.58 -2.97 -1.89
N LEU A 152 -14.54 -3.20 -0.99
CA LEU A 152 -14.59 -2.69 0.37
C LEU A 152 -14.84 -3.85 1.33
N ALA A 153 -14.08 -3.89 2.43
CA ALA A 153 -14.29 -4.85 3.50
C ALA A 153 -14.16 -4.19 4.87
N GLN A 154 -15.03 -4.59 5.79
CA GLN A 154 -15.04 -4.08 7.16
C GLN A 154 -13.86 -4.60 7.98
N VAL A 155 -13.44 -3.76 8.91
CA VAL A 155 -12.50 -4.14 9.97
C VAL A 155 -13.28 -4.56 11.22
N ASP A 156 -12.97 -5.74 11.79
CA ASP A 156 -13.76 -6.33 12.88
C ASP A 156 -13.63 -5.54 14.20
N GLU A 157 -12.43 -5.03 14.50
CA GLU A 157 -12.17 -4.23 15.71
C GLU A 157 -12.99 -2.94 15.76
N ASN A 158 -13.35 -2.37 14.60
CA ASN A 158 -14.05 -1.10 14.54
C ASN A 158 -14.98 -1.01 13.32
N PRO A 159 -16.31 -1.06 13.53
CA PRO A 159 -17.26 -1.09 12.42
C PRO A 159 -17.33 0.21 11.62
N ASN A 160 -16.78 1.32 12.12
CA ASN A 160 -16.70 2.58 11.38
C ASN A 160 -15.44 2.67 10.51
N PHE A 161 -14.53 1.72 10.61
CA PHE A 161 -13.33 1.62 9.77
C PHE A 161 -13.53 0.49 8.75
N VAL A 162 -13.56 0.87 7.47
CA VAL A 162 -13.58 -0.04 6.33
C VAL A 162 -12.28 0.12 5.55
N VAL A 163 -11.79 -0.94 4.91
CA VAL A 163 -10.65 -0.86 4.00
C VAL A 163 -11.13 -1.03 2.57
N GLY A 164 -10.59 -0.23 1.66
CA GLY A 164 -10.84 -0.30 0.24
C GLY A 164 -9.60 -0.66 -0.57
N VAL A 165 -9.81 -1.42 -1.63
CA VAL A 165 -8.82 -1.65 -2.70
C VAL A 165 -9.33 -1.00 -3.97
N TYR A 166 -8.52 -0.07 -4.49
CA TYR A 166 -8.83 0.73 -5.67
C TYR A 166 -7.70 0.68 -6.68
N SER A 167 -8.05 0.92 -7.94
CA SER A 167 -7.12 1.29 -8.99
C SER A 167 -6.74 2.76 -8.86
N ILE A 168 -5.47 3.09 -8.97
CA ILE A 168 -5.00 4.49 -9.07
C ILE A 168 -5.38 5.11 -10.42
N ASN A 169 -5.69 4.29 -11.43
CA ASN A 169 -6.02 4.81 -12.76
C ASN A 169 -7.50 5.19 -12.90
N ASP A 170 -8.33 4.89 -11.89
CA ASP A 170 -9.78 5.10 -11.92
C ASP A 170 -10.25 6.22 -10.96
N VAL A 171 -9.30 6.99 -10.40
CA VAL A 171 -9.55 8.22 -9.61
C VAL A 171 -9.48 9.48 -10.46
#